data_AF-A0A3P8GPN5-F1
#
_entry.id   AF-A0A3P8GPN5-F1
#
_cell.length_a   1.000
_cell.length_b   1.000
_cell.length_c   1.000
_cell.angle_alpha   90.00
_cell.angle_beta   90.00
_cell.angle_gamma   90.00
#
_symmetry.space_group_name_H-M   'P 1'
#
loop_
_entity.id
_entity.type
_entity.pdbx_description
1 polymer ?
#
loop_
_entity_poly.entity_id
_entity_poly.type
_entity_poly.pdbx_seq_one_letter_code
_entity_poly.pdbx_strand_id
1 'polypeptide(L)'
;MCRVGWSTLRASHDVGTDAESFGFGGTGKMSHRKQFDSYGESFGKGDIVGCFLDLDNSTIFWSKNGKIFGKAYDVPGPMRSSGLFPCVCLKNAEIRLNFGATEFAHPPPKGWIAVNAAESANRVASTFSGASSGSSIVQKPNAPLALIMEPSRELAEQTYEQIRKFKRYLKDPCPREMLLIGGGNTKQQMDALHSGVDIVVATPGRLDDLISTGTLLLSNCRFFILDECDGLLSAGYGDMITRLHGQIPKVTPDGGRLQMIVCSATLHSFDVKKLAVSFFRRELFISCI
;
A
#
# COMPACT_ATOMS: atom_id res chain seq x y z
N MET A 1 17.52 5.00 5.58
CA MET A 1 17.01 4.84 6.96
C MET A 1 16.35 3.48 7.07
N CYS A 2 16.68 2.72 8.12
CA CYS A 2 16.05 1.45 8.46
C CYS A 2 15.78 1.45 9.96
N ARG A 3 14.54 1.15 10.36
CA ARG A 3 14.12 0.93 11.75
C ARG A 3 13.28 -0.33 11.82
N VAL A 4 13.57 -1.19 12.79
CA VAL A 4 12.84 -2.44 13.05
C VAL A 4 12.32 -2.44 14.48
N GLY A 5 11.21 -3.11 14.75
CA GLY A 5 10.72 -3.23 16.11
C GLY A 5 9.31 -3.79 16.23
N TRP A 6 8.56 -3.23 17.18
CA TRP A 6 7.25 -3.73 17.59
C TRP A 6 6.25 -2.58 17.69
N SER A 7 5.02 -2.79 17.24
CA SER A 7 3.97 -1.78 17.33
C SER A 7 2.59 -2.38 17.55
N THR A 8 1.68 -1.59 18.10
CA THR A 8 0.24 -1.90 18.01
C THR A 8 -0.29 -1.54 16.62
N LEU A 9 -1.53 -1.91 16.32
CA LEU A 9 -2.20 -1.54 15.08
C LEU A 9 -2.54 -0.05 14.99
N ARG A 10 -2.43 0.71 16.09
CA ARG A 10 -2.71 2.16 16.11
C ARG A 10 -1.48 3.02 15.81
N ALA A 11 -0.31 2.39 15.64
CA ALA A 11 0.93 3.10 15.38
C ALA A 11 0.92 3.80 14.02
N SER A 12 1.65 4.90 13.96
CA SER A 12 1.99 5.58 12.71
C SER A 12 2.94 4.73 11.86
N HIS A 13 3.07 5.07 10.57
CA HIS A 13 4.01 4.39 9.68
C HIS A 13 5.49 4.73 9.94
N ASP A 14 5.78 5.62 10.88
CA ASP A 14 7.14 5.99 11.26
C ASP A 14 7.51 5.41 12.64
N VAL A 15 7.96 4.16 12.62
CA VAL A 15 8.24 3.32 13.81
C VAL A 15 9.10 4.05 14.85
N GLY A 16 8.60 4.15 16.08
CA GLY A 16 9.28 4.79 17.21
C GLY A 16 9.04 6.30 17.33
N THR A 17 8.18 6.89 16.49
CA THR A 17 7.82 8.32 16.56
C THR A 17 6.49 8.61 17.26
N ASP A 18 5.81 7.58 17.73
CA ASP A 18 4.54 7.67 18.47
C ASP A 18 4.61 6.88 19.78
N ALA A 19 3.50 6.90 20.53
CA ALA A 19 3.35 6.17 21.78
C ALA A 19 3.00 4.69 21.60
N GLU A 20 2.78 4.23 20.37
CA GLU A 20 2.23 2.92 20.02
C GLU A 20 3.28 1.99 19.37
N SER A 21 4.52 2.46 19.22
CA SER A 21 5.61 1.73 18.56
C SER A 21 6.96 1.93 19.23
N PHE A 22 7.80 0.91 19.13
CA PHE A 22 9.19 0.87 19.59
C PHE A 22 10.07 0.49 18.40
N GLY A 23 11.18 1.21 18.22
CA GLY A 23 12.09 0.98 17.10
C GLY A 23 13.54 0.89 17.53
N PHE A 24 14.32 0.16 16.75
CA PHE A 24 15.77 0.18 16.75
C PHE A 24 16.27 0.49 15.34
N GLY A 25 17.06 1.55 15.21
CA GLY A 25 17.48 2.10 13.94
C GLY A 25 18.92 1.76 13.55
N GLY A 26 19.21 1.79 12.25
CA GLY A 26 20.54 1.54 11.69
C GLY A 26 21.68 2.40 12.25
N THR A 27 21.35 3.50 12.95
CA THR A 27 22.32 4.35 13.65
C THR A 27 22.69 3.85 15.06
N GLY A 28 22.19 2.70 15.49
CA GLY A 28 22.44 2.14 16.83
C GLY A 28 21.56 2.76 17.93
N LYS A 29 20.53 3.50 17.54
CA LYS A 29 19.61 4.17 18.47
C LYS A 29 18.30 3.41 18.62
N MET A 30 17.80 3.34 19.84
CA MET A 30 16.42 2.96 20.12
C MET A 30 15.52 4.19 20.04
N SER A 31 14.25 4.00 19.66
CA SER A 31 13.30 5.08 19.47
C SER A 31 11.89 4.75 19.95
N HIS A 32 11.30 5.69 20.69
CA HIS A 32 9.90 5.69 21.15
C HIS A 32 9.45 7.14 21.37
N ARG A 33 8.22 7.52 20.99
CA ARG A 33 7.69 8.88 21.16
C ARG A 33 8.60 10.02 20.62
N LYS A 34 9.27 9.79 19.49
CA LYS A 34 10.25 10.71 18.88
C LYS A 34 11.50 10.97 19.72
N GLN A 35 11.71 10.21 20.79
CA GLN A 35 12.97 10.18 21.51
C GLN A 35 13.90 9.17 20.86
N PHE A 36 15.19 9.51 20.75
CA PHE A 36 16.20 8.70 20.07
C PHE A 36 17.46 8.58 20.92
N ASP A 37 17.54 7.50 21.69
CA ASP A 37 18.62 7.28 22.65
C ASP A 37 19.63 6.25 22.11
N SER A 38 20.90 6.45 22.43
CA SER A 38 21.95 5.46 22.12
C SER A 38 21.68 4.19 22.93
N TYR A 39 21.77 3.03 22.28
CA TYR A 39 21.42 1.75 22.90
C TYR A 39 22.31 0.60 22.42
N GLY A 40 22.38 0.41 21.10
CA GLY A 40 23.13 -0.68 20.49
C GLY A 40 24.18 -0.17 19.52
N GLU A 41 24.61 -1.06 18.63
CA GLU A 41 25.55 -0.74 17.57
C GLU A 41 24.82 -0.36 16.28
N SER A 42 25.44 0.52 15.47
CA SER A 42 24.95 0.80 14.12
C SER A 42 25.00 -0.46 13.26
N PHE A 43 24.08 -0.58 12.31
CA PHE A 43 24.00 -1.71 11.39
C PHE A 43 23.70 -1.26 9.95
N GLY A 44 24.16 -2.05 8.99
CA GLY A 44 24.06 -1.76 7.57
C GLY A 44 23.85 -3.01 6.71
N LYS A 45 24.31 -2.93 5.45
CA LYS A 45 24.17 -4.02 4.49
C LYS A 45 24.93 -5.26 4.99
N GLY A 46 24.23 -6.39 5.08
CA GLY A 46 24.79 -7.69 5.48
C GLY A 46 24.69 -7.99 6.97
N ASP A 47 24.39 -6.99 7.81
CA ASP A 47 24.15 -7.21 9.24
C ASP A 47 22.78 -7.87 9.47
N ILE A 48 22.72 -8.71 10.50
CA ILE A 48 21.52 -9.43 10.92
C ILE A 48 21.07 -8.86 12.26
N VAL A 49 19.85 -8.34 12.31
CA VAL A 49 19.25 -7.76 13.52
C VAL A 49 18.20 -8.71 14.08
N GLY A 50 18.42 -9.21 15.30
CA GLY A 50 17.41 -9.96 16.05
C GLY A 50 16.47 -9.01 16.80
N CYS A 51 15.16 -9.22 16.72
CA CYS A 51 14.15 -8.44 17.42
C CYS A 51 13.43 -9.35 18.43
N PHE A 52 13.43 -8.97 19.70
CA PHE A 52 12.92 -9.80 20.79
C PHE A 52 11.77 -9.09 21.51
N LEU A 53 10.71 -9.86 21.79
CA LEU A 53 9.58 -9.45 22.62
C LEU A 53 9.40 -10.52 23.70
N ASP A 54 9.70 -10.15 24.93
CA ASP A 54 9.50 -10.96 26.11
C ASP A 54 8.09 -10.72 26.65
N LEU A 55 7.20 -11.72 26.50
CA LEU A 55 5.82 -11.61 26.99
C LEU A 55 5.72 -11.84 28.50
N ASP A 56 6.63 -12.60 29.09
CA ASP A 56 6.65 -12.93 30.52
C ASP A 56 7.05 -11.70 31.35
N ASN A 57 8.13 -11.05 30.95
CA ASN A 57 8.63 -9.83 31.61
C ASN A 57 8.05 -8.55 30.99
N SER A 58 7.31 -8.66 29.88
CA SER A 58 6.80 -7.51 29.12
C SER A 58 7.91 -6.55 28.70
N THR A 59 8.99 -7.06 28.08
CA THR A 59 10.15 -6.25 27.68
C THR A 59 10.50 -6.42 26.20
N ILE A 60 11.19 -5.41 25.66
CA ILE A 60 11.68 -5.41 24.27
C ILE A 60 13.19 -5.19 24.27
N PHE A 61 13.89 -5.92 23.41
CA PHE A 61 15.31 -5.72 23.15
C PHE A 61 15.71 -6.21 21.75
N TRP A 62 16.95 -5.88 21.35
CA TRP A 62 17.52 -6.25 20.06
C TRP A 62 18.90 -6.89 20.18
N SER A 63 19.34 -7.49 19.07
CA SER A 63 20.71 -7.97 18.88
C SER A 63 21.23 -7.61 17.50
N LYS A 64 22.56 -7.61 17.33
CA LYS A 64 23.22 -7.53 16.02
C LYS A 64 24.21 -8.68 15.88
N ASN A 65 24.11 -9.43 14.79
CA ASN A 65 25.01 -10.55 14.47
C ASN A 65 25.20 -11.52 15.66
N GLY A 66 24.12 -11.80 16.40
CA GLY A 66 24.10 -12.66 17.59
C GLY A 66 24.49 -11.98 18.91
N LYS A 67 25.02 -10.75 18.90
CA LYS A 67 25.32 -9.99 20.12
C LYS A 67 24.07 -9.29 20.65
N ILE A 68 23.56 -9.74 21.79
CA ILE A 68 22.39 -9.15 22.48
C ILE A 68 22.80 -7.87 23.22
N PHE A 69 22.01 -6.80 23.08
CA PHE A 69 22.29 -5.49 23.67
C PHE A 69 21.71 -5.26 25.08
N GLY A 70 20.84 -6.16 25.56
CA GLY A 70 20.15 -6.03 26.85
C GLY A 70 18.81 -5.30 26.75
N LYS A 71 18.06 -5.15 27.85
CA LYS A 71 16.70 -4.57 27.82
C LYS A 71 16.70 -3.14 27.26
N ALA A 72 15.82 -2.85 26.30
CA ALA A 72 15.61 -1.50 25.75
C ALA A 72 14.40 -0.81 26.38
N TYR A 73 13.25 -1.49 26.38
CA TYR A 73 11.97 -0.93 26.86
C TYR A 73 11.20 -1.91 27.72
N ASP A 74 10.46 -1.36 28.69
CA ASP A 74 9.34 -2.03 29.35
C ASP A 74 8.04 -1.70 28.58
N VAL A 75 7.24 -2.71 28.25
CA VAL A 75 5.98 -2.52 27.53
C VAL A 75 4.92 -1.91 28.47
N PRO A 76 4.32 -0.75 28.13
CA PRO A 76 3.27 -0.13 28.93
C PRO A 76 2.05 -1.03 29.11
N GLY A 77 1.45 -1.02 30.30
CA GLY A 77 0.28 -1.85 30.64
C GLY A 77 -0.84 -1.88 29.58
N PRO A 78 -1.32 -0.72 29.06
CA PRO A 78 -2.35 -0.69 28.04
C PRO A 78 -1.99 -1.40 26.72
N MET A 79 -0.70 -1.45 26.37
CA MET A 79 -0.22 -2.09 25.14
C MET A 79 -0.11 -3.60 25.27
N ARG A 80 0.04 -4.13 26.49
CA ARG A 80 0.14 -5.57 26.76
C ARG A 80 -1.12 -6.32 26.32
N SER A 81 -2.28 -5.67 26.39
CA SER A 81 -3.57 -6.23 25.95
C SER A 81 -3.91 -5.98 24.48
N SER A 82 -3.20 -5.10 23.77
CA SER A 82 -3.55 -4.69 22.39
C SER A 82 -2.94 -5.55 21.30
N GLY A 83 -1.99 -6.43 21.64
CA GLY A 83 -1.18 -7.16 20.67
C GLY A 83 -0.06 -6.30 20.08
N LEU A 84 1.15 -6.84 20.05
CA LEU A 84 2.32 -6.23 19.44
C LEU A 84 2.73 -7.00 18.19
N PHE A 85 2.85 -6.28 17.09
CA PHE A 85 3.16 -6.81 15.77
C PHE A 85 4.57 -6.41 15.39
N PRO A 86 5.36 -7.32 14.77
CA PRO A 86 6.63 -6.95 14.17
C PRO A 86 6.43 -5.85 13.13
N CYS A 87 7.24 -4.80 13.17
CA CYS A 87 7.13 -3.67 12.25
C CYS A 87 8.49 -3.18 11.75
N VAL A 88 8.47 -2.54 10.58
CA VAL A 88 9.65 -1.96 9.94
C VAL A 88 9.31 -0.63 9.26
N CYS A 89 10.20 0.35 9.38
CA CYS A 89 10.20 1.57 8.58
C CYS A 89 11.48 1.65 7.72
N LEU A 90 11.30 1.87 6.40
CA LEU A 90 12.38 1.89 5.42
C LEU A 90 12.37 3.16 4.56
N LYS A 91 13.56 3.71 4.31
CA LYS A 91 13.83 4.77 3.33
C LYS A 91 15.12 4.44 2.59
N ASN A 92 15.02 4.19 1.28
CA ASN A 92 16.14 3.81 0.39
C ASN A 92 16.94 2.62 0.94
N ALA A 93 16.25 1.59 1.41
CA ALA A 93 16.83 0.39 1.99
C ALA A 93 15.93 -0.80 1.69
N GLU A 94 16.54 -1.98 1.62
CA GLU A 94 15.86 -3.27 1.49
C GLU A 94 16.23 -4.14 2.69
N ILE A 95 15.27 -4.94 3.17
CA ILE A 95 15.51 -5.93 4.22
C ILE A 95 14.80 -7.23 3.87
N ARG A 96 15.35 -8.33 4.36
CA ARG A 96 14.69 -9.64 4.37
C ARG A 96 14.25 -9.95 5.79
N LEU A 97 12.97 -10.30 5.95
CA LEU A 97 12.41 -10.70 7.24
C LEU A 97 12.33 -12.23 7.29
N ASN A 98 12.73 -12.80 8.43
CA ASN A 98 12.51 -14.21 8.74
C ASN A 98 11.76 -14.28 10.07
N PHE A 99 10.53 -14.78 10.05
CA PHE A 99 9.69 -14.96 11.24
C PHE A 99 9.75 -16.40 11.78
N GLY A 100 10.71 -17.20 11.31
CA GLY A 100 10.88 -18.62 11.63
C GLY A 100 10.57 -19.57 10.47
N ALA A 101 10.43 -19.07 9.25
CA ALA A 101 10.16 -19.89 8.06
C ALA A 101 11.40 -20.67 7.59
N THR A 102 12.58 -20.14 7.90
CA THR A 102 13.88 -20.80 7.72
C THR A 102 14.66 -20.72 9.03
N GLU A 103 15.72 -21.51 9.19
CA GLU A 103 16.62 -21.37 10.34
C GLU A 103 17.16 -19.95 10.48
N PHE A 104 17.34 -19.50 11.72
CA PHE A 104 17.94 -18.20 12.01
C PHE A 104 19.46 -18.31 11.94
N ALA A 105 20.11 -17.39 11.22
CA ALA A 105 21.57 -17.31 11.18
C ALA A 105 22.20 -17.12 12.57
N HIS A 106 21.49 -16.44 13.47
CA HIS A 106 21.80 -16.36 14.89
C HIS A 106 20.58 -16.81 15.69
N PRO A 107 20.56 -18.07 16.16
CA PRO A 107 19.43 -18.60 16.92
C PRO A 107 19.17 -17.80 18.21
N PRO A 108 17.91 -17.66 18.63
CA PRO A 108 17.60 -16.98 19.87
C PRO A 108 18.04 -17.82 21.09
N PRO A 109 18.11 -17.22 22.29
CA PRO A 109 18.45 -17.95 23.51
C PRO A 109 17.49 -19.12 23.78
N LYS A 110 17.92 -20.09 24.60
CA LYS A 110 17.09 -21.24 24.98
C LYS A 110 15.76 -20.78 25.61
N GLY A 111 14.65 -21.37 25.18
CA GLY A 111 13.29 -21.03 25.63
C GLY A 111 12.56 -20.00 24.77
N TRP A 112 13.26 -19.37 23.82
CA TRP A 112 12.64 -18.45 22.87
C TRP A 112 12.11 -19.18 21.65
N ILE A 113 10.97 -18.74 21.16
CA ILE A 113 10.32 -19.28 19.97
C ILE A 113 10.21 -18.22 18.87
N ALA A 114 10.15 -18.69 17.63
CA ALA A 114 9.91 -17.81 16.49
C ALA A 114 8.46 -17.29 16.47
N VAL A 115 8.24 -16.13 15.88
CA VAL A 115 6.90 -15.51 15.80
C VAL A 115 5.90 -16.42 15.10
N ASN A 116 6.30 -17.13 14.04
CA ASN A 116 5.42 -18.07 13.34
C ASN A 116 5.07 -19.33 14.16
N ALA A 117 5.83 -19.61 15.21
CA ALA A 117 5.66 -20.74 16.13
C ALA A 117 4.94 -20.35 17.43
N ALA A 118 4.58 -19.08 17.62
CA ALA A 118 3.85 -18.60 18.80
C ALA A 118 2.56 -19.39 19.03
N GLU A 119 2.17 -19.70 20.26
CA GLU A 119 0.92 -20.41 20.53
C GLU A 119 -0.30 -19.56 20.18
N SER A 120 -1.44 -20.18 19.86
CA SER A 120 -2.67 -19.46 19.49
C SER A 120 -3.17 -18.51 20.59
N ALA A 121 -2.93 -18.83 21.86
CA ALA A 121 -3.26 -17.96 23.00
C ALA A 121 -2.48 -16.63 22.99
N ASN A 122 -1.30 -16.60 22.34
CA ASN A 122 -0.41 -15.45 22.25
C ASN A 122 -0.46 -14.77 20.87
N ARG A 123 -1.48 -15.09 20.05
CA ARG A 123 -1.69 -14.49 18.73
C ARG A 123 -2.92 -13.60 18.74
N VAL A 124 -2.77 -12.39 18.23
CA VAL A 124 -3.89 -11.49 17.91
C VAL A 124 -3.93 -11.29 16.40
N ALA A 125 -5.11 -11.42 15.82
CA ALA A 125 -5.30 -11.14 14.40
C ALA A 125 -5.08 -9.65 14.13
N SER A 126 -4.22 -9.34 13.17
CA SER A 126 -4.11 -7.97 12.66
C SER A 126 -5.42 -7.59 11.96
N THR A 127 -6.07 -6.51 12.39
CA THR A 127 -7.19 -5.90 11.64
C THR A 127 -6.71 -5.22 10.35
N PHE A 128 -5.41 -4.96 10.23
CA PHE A 128 -4.76 -4.73 8.93
C PHE A 128 -4.55 -6.07 8.26
N SER A 129 -5.55 -6.51 7.51
CA SER A 129 -5.46 -7.69 6.65
C SER A 129 -4.61 -7.38 5.41
N GLY A 130 -3.29 -7.31 5.59
CA GLY A 130 -2.37 -7.69 4.52
C GLY A 130 -2.36 -9.21 4.47
N ALA A 131 -3.42 -9.81 3.90
CA ALA A 131 -3.59 -11.25 3.88
C ALA A 131 -2.50 -11.88 2.99
N SER A 132 -1.38 -12.26 3.59
CA SER A 132 -0.40 -13.20 3.04
C SER A 132 -0.93 -14.64 3.12
N SER A 133 -2.19 -14.84 2.74
CA SER A 133 -2.67 -16.11 2.22
C SER A 133 -2.54 -15.99 0.71
N GLY A 134 -1.88 -16.94 0.06
CA GLY A 134 -1.75 -17.07 -1.40
C GLY A 134 -3.09 -17.29 -2.12
N SER A 135 -4.12 -16.54 -1.77
CA SER A 135 -5.24 -16.25 -2.65
C SER A 135 -4.67 -15.43 -3.78
N SER A 136 -4.46 -16.07 -4.93
CA SER A 136 -4.59 -15.40 -6.22
C SER A 136 -5.68 -14.34 -6.11
N ILE A 137 -5.40 -13.08 -6.45
CA ILE A 137 -6.44 -12.06 -6.63
C ILE A 137 -7.48 -12.74 -7.51
N VAL A 138 -8.66 -13.06 -6.95
CA VAL A 138 -9.75 -13.57 -7.76
C VAL A 138 -10.11 -12.40 -8.66
N GLN A 139 -9.64 -12.47 -9.91
CA GLN A 139 -9.93 -11.49 -10.94
C GLN A 139 -11.44 -11.50 -11.12
N LYS A 140 -12.13 -10.54 -10.48
CA LYS A 140 -13.55 -10.36 -10.71
C LYS A 140 -13.67 -9.76 -12.11
N PRO A 141 -14.48 -10.33 -13.00
CA PRO A 141 -14.56 -9.88 -14.38
C PRO A 141 -14.95 -8.40 -14.47
N ASN A 142 -15.78 -7.90 -13.57
CA ASN A 142 -16.20 -6.50 -13.53
C ASN A 142 -15.32 -5.60 -12.64
N ALA A 143 -14.08 -5.99 -12.35
CA ALA A 143 -13.14 -5.21 -11.56
C ALA A 143 -11.82 -4.96 -12.31
N PRO A 144 -11.67 -3.82 -13.01
CA PRO A 144 -10.49 -3.56 -13.83
C PRO A 144 -9.22 -3.38 -12.99
N LEU A 145 -8.08 -3.73 -13.59
CA LEU A 145 -6.75 -3.51 -13.04
C LEU A 145 -6.33 -2.04 -13.20
N ALA A 146 -6.70 -1.41 -14.31
CA ALA A 146 -6.40 -0.02 -14.61
C ALA A 146 -7.68 0.77 -14.92
N LEU A 147 -7.78 1.95 -14.32
CA LEU A 147 -8.85 2.92 -14.55
C LEU A 147 -8.25 4.24 -15.01
N ILE A 148 -8.65 4.69 -16.20
CA ILE A 148 -8.25 5.96 -16.80
C ILE A 148 -9.49 6.85 -16.87
N MET A 149 -9.41 8.02 -16.26
CA MET A 149 -10.47 9.01 -16.25
C MET A 149 -10.10 10.19 -17.13
N GLU A 150 -11.05 10.56 -18.00
CA GLU A 150 -10.89 11.59 -19.03
C GLU A 150 -12.04 12.61 -18.92
N PRO A 151 -11.81 13.91 -19.08
CA PRO A 151 -12.85 14.92 -18.84
C PRO A 151 -13.94 14.96 -19.92
N SER A 152 -13.63 14.54 -21.16
CA SER A 152 -14.55 14.58 -22.30
C SER A 152 -14.66 13.22 -23.00
N ARG A 153 -15.70 13.09 -23.82
CA ARG A 153 -15.95 11.85 -24.59
C ARG A 153 -14.90 11.67 -25.67
N GLU A 154 -14.53 12.77 -26.32
CA GLU A 154 -13.60 12.83 -27.43
C GLU A 154 -12.20 12.41 -26.97
N LEU A 155 -11.77 12.86 -25.78
CA LEU A 155 -10.48 12.46 -25.19
C LEU A 155 -10.50 10.98 -24.76
N ALA A 156 -11.58 10.53 -24.13
CA ALA A 156 -11.76 9.13 -23.78
C ALA A 156 -11.69 8.20 -25.01
N GLU A 157 -12.33 8.58 -26.12
CA GLU A 157 -12.26 7.85 -27.39
C GLU A 157 -10.83 7.84 -27.96
N GLN A 158 -10.11 8.96 -27.92
CA GLN A 158 -8.73 9.04 -28.38
C GLN A 158 -7.80 8.14 -27.57
N THR A 159 -7.84 8.22 -26.24
CA THR A 159 -7.04 7.38 -25.33
C THR A 159 -7.35 5.90 -25.54
N TYR A 160 -8.62 5.56 -25.66
CA TYR A 160 -9.06 4.19 -25.95
C TYR A 160 -8.50 3.65 -27.27
N GLU A 161 -8.56 4.43 -28.35
CA GLU A 161 -7.99 4.01 -29.64
C GLU A 161 -6.46 3.85 -29.60
N GLN A 162 -5.75 4.65 -28.80
CA GLN A 162 -4.32 4.44 -28.59
C GLN A 162 -4.05 3.13 -27.84
N ILE A 163 -4.81 2.82 -26.79
CA ILE A 163 -4.70 1.54 -26.07
C ILE A 163 -4.90 0.36 -27.03
N ARG A 164 -5.89 0.44 -27.93
CA ARG A 164 -6.13 -0.60 -28.95
C ARG A 164 -4.97 -0.78 -29.92
N LYS A 165 -4.27 0.30 -30.28
CA LYS A 165 -3.06 0.22 -31.12
C LYS A 165 -1.92 -0.48 -30.38
N PHE A 166 -1.69 -0.14 -29.12
CA PHE A 166 -0.64 -0.76 -28.31
C PHE A 166 -0.95 -2.22 -27.97
N LYS A 167 -2.21 -2.56 -27.68
CA LYS A 167 -2.67 -3.91 -27.39
C LYS A 167 -2.31 -4.93 -28.46
N ARG A 168 -2.26 -4.54 -29.74
CA ARG A 168 -1.91 -5.46 -30.86
C ARG A 168 -0.56 -6.13 -30.69
N TYR A 169 0.33 -5.56 -29.89
CA TYR A 169 1.67 -6.08 -29.62
C TYR A 169 1.74 -6.95 -28.35
N LEU A 170 0.66 -7.02 -27.56
CA LEU A 170 0.58 -7.79 -26.31
C LEU A 170 -0.27 -9.05 -26.53
N LYS A 171 0.40 -10.19 -26.72
CA LYS A 171 -0.29 -11.45 -27.06
C LYS A 171 -0.55 -12.37 -25.87
N ASP A 172 0.23 -12.25 -24.79
CA ASP A 172 0.07 -13.11 -23.61
C ASP A 172 0.54 -12.41 -22.31
N PRO A 173 -0.37 -12.03 -21.40
CA PRO A 173 -1.82 -11.94 -21.61
C PRO A 173 -2.18 -10.78 -22.55
N CYS A 174 -3.27 -10.92 -23.30
CA CYS A 174 -3.84 -9.86 -24.13
C CYS A 174 -4.85 -9.05 -23.30
N PRO A 175 -4.57 -7.77 -22.96
CA PRO A 175 -5.45 -6.98 -22.09
C PRO A 175 -6.82 -6.74 -22.72
N ARG A 176 -7.89 -6.81 -21.92
CA ARG A 176 -9.25 -6.42 -22.33
C ARG A 176 -9.54 -5.00 -21.89
N GLU A 177 -9.83 -4.16 -22.86
CA GLU A 177 -10.09 -2.74 -22.73
C GLU A 177 -11.58 -2.45 -22.93
N MET A 178 -12.08 -1.44 -22.25
CA MET A 178 -13.46 -1.00 -22.37
C MET A 178 -13.55 0.52 -22.28
N LEU A 179 -14.38 1.11 -23.14
CA LEU A 179 -14.73 2.53 -23.13
C LEU A 179 -16.09 2.75 -22.46
N LEU A 180 -16.11 3.56 -21.41
CA LEU A 180 -17.31 3.90 -20.63
C LEU A 180 -17.62 5.40 -20.75
N ILE A 181 -18.39 5.75 -21.76
CA ILE A 181 -18.89 7.11 -21.99
C ILE A 181 -20.42 7.14 -22.05
N GLY A 182 -21.00 8.31 -21.80
CA GLY A 182 -22.45 8.51 -21.88
C GLY A 182 -23.00 8.22 -23.29
N GLY A 183 -24.25 7.74 -23.38
CA GLY A 183 -24.91 7.45 -24.66
C GLY A 183 -24.46 6.17 -25.37
N GLY A 184 -23.65 5.32 -24.74
CA GLY A 184 -23.29 3.99 -25.25
C GLY A 184 -24.39 2.93 -25.09
N ASN A 185 -24.28 1.82 -25.80
CA ASN A 185 -25.21 0.70 -25.70
C ASN A 185 -25.00 -0.05 -24.37
N THR A 186 -25.95 0.11 -23.44
CA THR A 186 -25.85 -0.48 -22.08
C THR A 186 -25.76 -2.00 -22.11
N LYS A 187 -26.47 -2.69 -23.03
CA LYS A 187 -26.45 -4.16 -23.10
C LYS A 187 -25.06 -4.68 -23.47
N GLN A 188 -24.44 -4.09 -24.50
CA GLN A 188 -23.07 -4.43 -24.90
C GLN A 188 -22.06 -4.14 -23.79
N GLN A 189 -22.26 -3.05 -23.05
CA GLN A 189 -21.40 -2.74 -21.90
C GLN A 189 -21.50 -3.80 -20.81
N MET A 190 -22.72 -4.24 -20.48
CA MET A 190 -22.94 -5.30 -19.50
C MET A 190 -22.30 -6.61 -19.97
N ASP A 191 -22.50 -7.02 -21.22
CA ASP A 191 -21.93 -8.26 -21.76
C ASP A 191 -20.39 -8.26 -21.70
N ALA A 192 -19.77 -7.11 -21.98
CA ALA A 192 -18.33 -6.92 -21.86
C ALA A 192 -17.84 -7.02 -20.40
N LEU A 193 -18.56 -6.41 -19.45
CA LEU A 193 -18.22 -6.50 -18.02
C LEU A 193 -18.36 -7.93 -17.48
N HIS A 194 -19.33 -8.71 -17.95
CA HIS A 194 -19.45 -10.13 -17.60
C HIS A 194 -18.32 -10.97 -18.19
N SER A 195 -17.90 -10.66 -19.42
CA SER A 195 -16.77 -11.33 -20.08
C SER A 195 -15.42 -10.98 -19.45
N GLY A 196 -15.37 -9.86 -18.75
CA GLY A 196 -14.25 -9.38 -17.96
C GLY A 196 -13.47 -8.24 -18.61
N VAL A 197 -13.04 -7.28 -17.81
CA VAL A 197 -12.30 -6.09 -18.24
C VAL A 197 -11.05 -5.89 -17.39
N ASP A 198 -9.94 -5.56 -18.05
CA ASP A 198 -8.64 -5.33 -17.41
C ASP A 198 -8.30 -3.83 -17.37
N ILE A 199 -8.68 -3.08 -18.42
CA ILE A 199 -8.45 -1.64 -18.55
C ILE A 199 -9.78 -0.93 -18.87
N VAL A 200 -10.14 0.07 -18.08
CA VAL A 200 -11.30 0.93 -18.34
C VAL A 200 -10.83 2.35 -18.64
N VAL A 201 -11.30 2.92 -19.75
CA VAL A 201 -11.23 4.35 -20.05
C VAL A 201 -12.64 4.92 -19.92
N ALA A 202 -12.83 5.98 -19.14
CA ALA A 202 -14.17 6.45 -18.82
C ALA A 202 -14.26 7.96 -18.64
N THR A 203 -15.44 8.50 -18.94
CA THR A 203 -15.83 9.84 -18.46
C THR A 203 -16.47 9.75 -17.07
N PRO A 204 -16.30 10.77 -16.20
CA PRO A 204 -16.77 10.73 -14.81
C PRO A 204 -18.24 10.34 -14.65
N GLY A 205 -19.16 10.99 -15.36
CA GLY A 205 -20.59 10.71 -15.19
C GLY A 205 -20.96 9.23 -15.38
N ARG A 206 -20.53 8.62 -16.49
CA ARG A 206 -20.83 7.20 -16.76
C ARG A 206 -20.12 6.24 -15.80
N LEU A 207 -18.92 6.61 -15.37
CA LEU A 207 -18.16 5.84 -14.40
C LEU A 207 -18.84 5.83 -13.02
N ASP A 208 -19.32 6.99 -12.54
CA ASP A 208 -20.00 7.11 -11.25
C ASP A 208 -21.27 6.26 -11.20
N ASP A 209 -22.06 6.26 -12.27
CA ASP A 209 -23.28 5.46 -12.40
C ASP A 209 -22.99 3.95 -12.22
N LEU A 210 -21.96 3.44 -12.90
CA LEU A 210 -21.64 2.01 -12.90
C LEU A 210 -21.02 1.56 -11.57
N ILE A 211 -20.27 2.43 -10.91
CA ILE A 211 -19.70 2.14 -9.59
C ILE A 211 -20.78 2.21 -8.51
N SER A 212 -21.63 3.24 -8.54
CA SER A 212 -22.70 3.44 -7.56
C SER A 212 -23.74 2.32 -7.60
N THR A 213 -23.99 1.74 -8.78
CA THR A 213 -24.87 0.58 -8.93
C THR A 213 -24.21 -0.76 -8.56
N GLY A 214 -22.91 -0.77 -8.28
CA GLY A 214 -22.14 -2.00 -8.03
C GLY A 214 -21.87 -2.83 -9.30
N THR A 215 -22.19 -2.29 -10.47
CA THR A 215 -21.96 -2.94 -11.78
C THR A 215 -20.47 -3.02 -12.09
N LEU A 216 -19.71 -1.98 -11.76
CA LEU A 216 -18.25 -1.92 -11.85
C LEU A 216 -17.66 -1.84 -10.45
N LEU A 217 -16.67 -2.69 -10.16
CA LEU A 217 -16.01 -2.74 -8.85
C LEU A 217 -14.58 -2.20 -8.93
N LEU A 218 -14.16 -1.47 -7.91
CA LEU A 218 -12.80 -0.93 -7.82
C LEU A 218 -11.83 -1.82 -7.02
N SER A 219 -12.27 -3.01 -6.59
CA SER A 219 -11.51 -3.88 -5.69
C SER A 219 -10.17 -4.34 -6.26
N ASN A 220 -10.07 -4.45 -7.60
CA ASN A 220 -8.86 -4.92 -8.26
C ASN A 220 -8.00 -3.79 -8.83
N CYS A 221 -8.48 -2.54 -8.81
CA CYS A 221 -7.81 -1.41 -9.43
C CYS A 221 -6.45 -1.13 -8.77
N ARG A 222 -5.37 -1.29 -9.55
CA ARG A 222 -3.97 -1.06 -9.18
C ARG A 222 -3.38 0.19 -9.83
N PHE A 223 -3.96 0.63 -10.93
CA PHE A 223 -3.55 1.85 -11.63
C PHE A 223 -4.74 2.80 -11.75
N PHE A 224 -4.61 3.98 -11.18
CA PHE A 224 -5.62 5.03 -11.30
C PHE A 224 -5.00 6.25 -11.99
N ILE A 225 -5.47 6.55 -13.20
CA ILE A 225 -4.94 7.59 -14.05
C ILE A 225 -6.00 8.68 -14.17
N LEU A 226 -5.61 9.92 -13.86
CA LEU A 226 -6.40 11.12 -14.16
C LEU A 226 -5.68 11.86 -15.28
N ASP A 227 -6.25 11.82 -16.49
CA ASP A 227 -5.76 12.63 -17.60
C ASP A 227 -6.51 13.98 -17.63
N GLU A 228 -5.83 15.02 -18.11
CA GLU A 228 -6.29 16.40 -18.08
C GLU A 228 -6.94 16.78 -16.73
N CYS A 229 -6.24 16.51 -15.63
CA CYS A 229 -6.79 16.63 -14.27
C CYS A 229 -7.30 18.05 -13.95
N ASP A 230 -6.72 19.08 -14.54
CA ASP A 230 -7.20 20.46 -14.47
C ASP A 230 -8.57 20.63 -15.13
N GLY A 231 -8.81 19.98 -16.27
CA GLY A 231 -10.12 19.91 -16.92
C GLY A 231 -11.15 19.18 -16.06
N LEU A 232 -10.77 18.04 -15.47
CA LEU A 232 -11.63 17.28 -14.54
C LEU A 232 -12.06 18.10 -13.32
N LEU A 233 -11.11 18.83 -12.72
CA LEU A 233 -11.39 19.68 -11.55
C LEU A 233 -12.24 20.90 -11.91
N SER A 234 -11.94 21.55 -13.05
CA SER A 234 -12.70 22.70 -13.54
C SER A 234 -14.15 22.35 -13.87
N ALA A 235 -14.40 21.11 -14.31
CA ALA A 235 -15.74 20.57 -14.54
C ALA A 235 -16.48 20.13 -13.25
N GLY A 236 -15.86 20.29 -12.07
CA GLY A 236 -16.49 20.01 -10.77
C GLY A 236 -16.41 18.57 -10.28
N TYR A 237 -15.54 17.73 -10.87
CA TYR A 237 -15.45 16.30 -10.49
C TYR A 237 -14.51 16.02 -9.31
N GLY A 238 -13.92 17.02 -8.66
CA GLY A 238 -12.94 16.84 -7.58
C GLY A 238 -13.44 15.99 -6.40
N ASP A 239 -14.68 16.21 -5.96
CA ASP A 239 -15.27 15.44 -4.87
C ASP A 239 -15.49 13.98 -5.27
N MET A 240 -15.92 13.75 -6.52
CA MET A 240 -16.08 12.40 -7.06
C MET A 240 -14.75 11.66 -7.11
N ILE A 241 -13.70 12.29 -7.63
CA ILE A 241 -12.36 11.70 -7.68
C ILE A 241 -11.88 11.33 -6.27
N THR A 242 -12.13 12.20 -5.28
CA THR A 242 -11.79 11.94 -3.87
C THR A 242 -12.53 10.73 -3.31
N ARG A 243 -13.84 10.59 -3.59
CA ARG A 243 -14.62 9.41 -3.20
C ARG A 243 -14.09 8.14 -3.86
N LEU A 244 -13.86 8.17 -5.18
CA LEU A 244 -13.34 7.02 -5.93
C LEU A 244 -11.96 6.60 -5.41
N HIS A 245 -11.06 7.56 -5.21
CA HIS A 245 -9.77 7.31 -4.59
C HIS A 245 -9.95 6.63 -3.22
N GLY A 246 -10.90 7.06 -2.38
CA GLY A 246 -11.20 6.42 -1.10
C GLY A 246 -11.65 4.95 -1.21
N GLN A 247 -12.35 4.59 -2.28
CA GLN A 247 -12.86 3.22 -2.51
C GLN A 247 -11.81 2.26 -3.09
N ILE A 248 -10.76 2.76 -3.75
CA ILE A 248 -9.71 1.92 -4.34
C ILE A 248 -8.75 1.41 -3.25
N PRO A 249 -8.51 0.09 -3.15
CA PRO A 249 -7.57 -0.45 -2.17
C PRO A 249 -6.14 0.08 -2.40
N LYS A 250 -5.56 0.71 -1.39
CA LYS A 250 -4.22 1.34 -1.47
C LYS A 250 -3.06 0.35 -1.43
N VAL A 251 -3.28 -0.79 -0.80
CA VAL A 251 -2.34 -1.89 -0.68
C VAL A 251 -3.11 -3.17 -0.96
N THR A 252 -2.56 -4.02 -1.83
CA THR A 252 -3.12 -5.34 -2.11
C THR A 252 -2.57 -6.41 -1.16
N PRO A 253 -3.25 -7.57 -1.06
CA PRO A 253 -2.77 -8.72 -0.30
C PRO A 253 -1.36 -9.20 -0.70
N ASP A 254 -0.97 -9.03 -1.96
CA ASP A 254 0.37 -9.37 -2.48
C ASP A 254 1.44 -8.30 -2.19
N GLY A 255 1.12 -7.26 -1.42
CA GLY A 255 2.02 -6.16 -1.09
C GLY A 255 2.16 -5.10 -2.18
N GLY A 256 1.47 -5.26 -3.32
CA GLY A 256 1.35 -4.23 -4.34
C GLY A 256 0.70 -2.95 -3.80
N ARG A 257 1.06 -1.80 -4.37
CA ARG A 257 0.48 -0.50 -4.00
C ARG A 257 -0.28 0.07 -5.18
N LEU A 258 -1.36 0.79 -4.90
CA LEU A 258 -2.03 1.60 -5.91
C LEU A 258 -1.01 2.59 -6.50
N GLN A 259 -0.82 2.52 -7.81
CA GLN A 259 -0.09 3.51 -8.57
C GLN A 259 -1.10 4.53 -9.10
N MET A 260 -0.87 5.80 -8.79
CA MET A 260 -1.69 6.89 -9.28
C MET A 260 -0.86 7.77 -10.20
N ILE A 261 -1.39 8.08 -11.38
CA ILE A 261 -0.77 8.96 -12.36
C ILE A 261 -1.73 10.12 -12.58
N VAL A 262 -1.22 11.35 -12.52
CA VAL A 262 -1.99 12.56 -12.79
C VAL A 262 -1.27 13.32 -13.88
N CYS A 263 -1.93 13.47 -15.02
CA CYS A 263 -1.49 14.30 -16.13
C CYS A 263 -2.29 15.60 -16.10
N SER A 264 -1.61 16.73 -16.20
CA SER A 264 -2.27 18.04 -16.21
C SER A 264 -1.35 19.06 -16.89
N ALA A 265 -1.94 19.91 -17.74
CA ALA A 265 -1.21 21.00 -18.37
C ALA A 265 -0.93 22.15 -17.39
N THR A 266 -1.85 22.40 -16.45
CA THR A 266 -1.76 23.52 -15.50
C THR A 266 -1.50 23.08 -14.07
N LEU A 267 -0.31 22.54 -13.81
CA LEU A 267 0.05 22.10 -12.45
C LEU A 267 0.16 23.24 -11.41
N HIS A 268 0.10 24.49 -11.85
CA HIS A 268 0.08 25.67 -10.98
C HIS A 268 -1.28 25.90 -10.33
N SER A 269 -2.33 25.25 -10.83
CA SER A 269 -3.66 25.24 -10.23
C SER A 269 -3.58 24.83 -8.76
N PHE A 270 -4.17 25.67 -7.90
CA PHE A 270 -4.24 25.39 -6.46
C PHE A 270 -4.96 24.06 -6.19
N ASP A 271 -6.00 23.76 -6.97
CA ASP A 271 -6.80 22.55 -6.78
C ASP A 271 -6.06 21.29 -7.22
N VAL A 272 -5.29 21.35 -8.31
CA VAL A 272 -4.42 20.24 -8.74
C VAL A 272 -3.35 19.96 -7.68
N LYS A 273 -2.72 21.01 -7.13
CA LYS A 273 -1.74 20.87 -6.04
C LYS A 273 -2.38 20.28 -4.78
N LYS A 274 -3.55 20.76 -4.39
CA LYS A 274 -4.28 20.26 -3.22
C LYS A 274 -4.65 18.79 -3.38
N LEU A 275 -5.09 18.38 -4.58
CA LEU A 275 -5.38 16.99 -4.91
C LEU A 275 -4.11 16.13 -4.84
N ALA A 276 -3.01 16.61 -5.44
CA ALA A 276 -1.73 15.93 -5.43
C ALA A 276 -1.23 15.67 -4.00
N VAL A 277 -1.24 16.70 -3.14
CA VAL A 277 -0.86 16.59 -1.72
C VAL A 277 -1.75 15.60 -0.95
N SER A 278 -3.04 15.55 -1.27
CA SER A 278 -4.00 14.66 -0.62
C SER A 278 -3.78 13.18 -0.99
N PHE A 279 -3.41 12.90 -2.24
CA PHE A 279 -3.38 11.52 -2.76
C PHE A 279 -1.99 10.92 -2.82
N PHE A 280 -0.95 11.70 -3.10
CA PHE A 280 0.40 11.19 -3.28
C PHE A 280 1.16 11.10 -1.96
N ARG A 281 1.67 9.90 -1.64
CA ARG A 281 2.55 9.68 -0.48
C ARG A 281 4.05 9.79 -0.81
N ARG A 282 4.41 9.61 -2.07
CA ARG A 282 5.76 9.80 -2.65
C ARG A 282 5.58 10.20 -4.11
N GLU A 283 5.64 11.50 -4.37
CA GLU A 283 5.49 12.04 -5.71
C GLU A 283 6.81 11.99 -6.48
N LEU A 284 6.75 11.56 -7.75
CA LEU A 284 7.77 11.86 -8.73
C LEU A 284 7.16 12.90 -9.66
N PHE A 285 7.65 14.13 -9.58
CA PHE A 285 7.19 15.20 -10.47
C PHE A 285 7.99 15.17 -11.77
N ILE A 286 7.31 15.03 -12.91
CA ILE A 286 7.90 15.06 -14.24
C ILE A 286 7.32 16.26 -14.97
N SER A 287 8.15 17.25 -15.27
CA SER A 287 7.78 18.42 -16.07
C SER A 287 8.38 18.27 -17.46
N CYS A 288 7.54 18.19 -18.48
CA CYS A 288 7.98 18.33 -19.86
C CYS A 288 7.95 19.82 -20.20
N ILE A 289 9.11 20.42 -20.48
CA ILE A 289 9.25 21.79 -20.97
C ILE A 289 9.32 21.75 -22.48
#